data_AF-A0A2R6C6G0-F1
#
_entry.id   AF-A0A2R6C6G0-F1
#
_cell.length_a   1.000
_cell.length_b   1.000
_cell.length_c   1.000
_cell.angle_alpha   90.00
_cell.angle_beta   90.00
_cell.angle_gamma   90.00
#
_symmetry.space_group_name_H-M   'P 1'
#
loop_
_entity.id
_entity.type
_entity.pdbx_description
1 polymer ?
#
loop_
_entity_poly.entity_id
_entity_poly.type
_entity_poly.pdbx_seq_one_letter_code
_entity_poly.pdbx_strand_id
1 'polypeptide(L)'
;MLVDTKVKLYPDQNQKFLLGNHFGSCRSLYDYSLAKSDEYYLTYRDVVKLSLNYLDAQNMLIDLRKKYPWLYKINSQSLQMWATEAGSPVRDNGAARVIQIHTLWGEC
;
A
#
# COMPACT_ATOMS: atom_id res chain seq x y z
N MET A 1 19.37 2.78 23.30
CA MET A 1 18.72 4.10 23.28
C MET A 1 18.93 4.68 21.89
N LEU A 2 17.88 4.74 21.07
CA LEU A 2 17.96 5.39 19.76
C LEU A 2 17.78 6.89 19.99
N VAL A 3 18.74 7.68 19.53
CA VAL A 3 18.65 9.15 19.54
C VAL A 3 17.85 9.54 18.29
N ASP A 4 16.78 10.31 18.46
CA ASP A 4 16.07 10.87 17.31
C ASP A 4 16.93 11.97 16.69
N THR A 5 17.29 11.78 15.43
CA THR A 5 18.04 12.77 14.66
C THR A 5 17.13 13.30 13.56
N LYS A 6 16.77 14.58 13.64
CA LYS A 6 16.07 15.27 12.55
C LYS A 6 17.03 15.47 11.39
N VAL A 7 16.89 14.67 10.34
CA VAL A 7 17.69 14.78 9.11
C VAL A 7 16.87 15.52 8.05
N LYS A 8 17.44 16.58 7.47
CA LYS A 8 16.91 17.22 6.26
C LYS A 8 17.42 16.47 5.04
N LEU A 9 16.53 16.05 4.16
CA LEU A 9 16.88 15.44 2.88
C LEU A 9 17.03 16.53 1.81
N TYR A 10 18.16 16.55 1.11
CA TYR A 10 18.37 17.39 -0.07
C TYR A 10 18.62 16.49 -1.29
N PRO A 11 17.57 15.89 -1.85
CA PRO A 11 17.72 14.92 -2.92
C PRO A 11 18.11 15.59 -4.24
N ASP A 12 18.99 14.94 -4.99
CA ASP A 12 19.28 15.28 -6.39
C ASP A 12 18.08 14.95 -7.31
N GLN A 13 18.17 15.31 -8.59
CA GLN A 13 17.07 15.12 -9.53
C GLN A 13 16.68 13.65 -9.73
N ASN A 14 17.65 12.73 -9.74
CA ASN A 14 17.40 11.30 -9.88
C ASN A 14 16.78 10.72 -8.61
N GLN A 15 17.23 11.17 -7.45
CA GLN A 15 16.68 10.79 -6.15
C GLN A 15 15.24 11.26 -6.00
N LYS A 16 14.90 12.47 -6.44
CA LYS A 16 13.51 12.96 -6.48
C LYS A 16 12.62 12.06 -7.33
N PHE A 17 13.09 11.69 -8.51
CA PHE A 17 12.36 10.78 -9.40
C PHE A 17 12.18 9.39 -8.76
N LEU A 18 13.23 8.84 -8.15
CA LEU A 18 13.18 7.54 -7.48
C LEU A 18 12.20 7.55 -6.29
N LEU A 19 12.27 8.58 -5.45
CA LEU A 19 11.35 8.78 -4.33
C LEU A 19 9.90 8.92 -4.81
N GLY A 20 9.67 9.72 -5.85
CA GLY A 20 8.35 9.87 -6.47
C GLY A 20 7.78 8.52 -6.94
N ASN A 21 8.60 7.71 -7.61
CA ASN A 21 8.19 6.36 -8.03
C ASN A 21 7.86 5.48 -6.82
N HIS A 22 8.69 5.47 -5.77
CA HIS A 22 8.41 4.67 -4.58
C HIS A 22 7.11 5.08 -3.89
N PHE A 23 6.90 6.39 -3.66
CA PHE A 23 5.70 6.88 -3.00
C PHE A 23 4.44 6.63 -3.82
N GLY A 24 4.47 6.96 -5.12
CA GLY A 24 3.35 6.73 -6.03
C GLY A 24 2.99 5.25 -6.10
N SER A 25 3.99 4.39 -6.16
CA SER A 25 3.79 2.95 -6.19
C SER A 25 3.15 2.40 -4.91
N CYS A 26 3.65 2.81 -3.74
CA CYS A 26 3.08 2.41 -2.45
C CYS A 26 1.63 2.88 -2.32
N ARG A 27 1.32 4.08 -2.83
CA ARG A 27 -0.04 4.60 -2.83
C ARG A 27 -0.97 3.76 -3.71
N SER A 28 -0.57 3.45 -4.94
CA SER A 28 -1.36 2.59 -5.84
C SER A 28 -1.62 1.19 -5.26
N LEU A 29 -0.64 0.62 -4.56
CA LEU A 29 -0.81 -0.67 -3.86
C LEU A 29 -1.77 -0.56 -2.68
N TYR A 30 -1.73 0.53 -1.92
CA TYR A 30 -2.67 0.78 -0.83
C TYR A 30 -4.11 0.90 -1.33
N ASP A 31 -4.32 1.67 -2.40
CA ASP A 31 -5.64 1.84 -3.02
C ASP A 31 -6.18 0.49 -3.55
N TYR A 32 -5.30 -0.36 -4.11
CA TYR A 32 -5.65 -1.73 -4.50
C TYR A 32 -6.08 -2.59 -3.31
N SER A 33 -5.36 -2.52 -2.18
CA SER A 33 -5.72 -3.27 -0.97
C SER A 33 -7.06 -2.84 -0.39
N LEU A 34 -7.36 -1.54 -0.40
CA LEU A 34 -8.66 -1.03 0.05
C LEU A 34 -9.80 -1.59 -0.79
N ALA A 35 -9.69 -1.51 -2.12
CA ALA A 35 -10.68 -2.07 -3.02
C ALA A 35 -10.86 -3.58 -2.80
N LYS A 36 -9.76 -4.32 -2.58
CA LYS A 36 -9.82 -5.75 -2.28
C LYS A 36 -10.46 -6.06 -0.93
N SER A 37 -10.20 -5.26 0.09
CA SER A 37 -10.86 -5.40 1.39
C SER A 37 -12.36 -5.18 1.29
N ASP A 38 -12.81 -4.19 0.53
CA ASP A 38 -14.24 -3.94 0.29
C ASP A 38 -14.89 -5.13 -0.44
N GLU A 39 -14.27 -5.64 -1.50
CA GLU A 39 -14.71 -6.84 -2.20
C GLU A 39 -14.81 -8.06 -1.26
N TYR A 40 -13.78 -8.24 -0.40
CA TYR A 40 -13.72 -9.35 0.54
C TYR A 40 -14.82 -9.25 1.60
N TYR A 41 -15.04 -8.07 2.16
CA TYR A 41 -16.11 -7.80 3.13
C TYR A 41 -17.49 -8.10 2.53
N LEU A 42 -17.75 -7.64 1.31
CA LEU A 42 -19.03 -7.91 0.61
C LEU A 42 -19.25 -9.41 0.35
N THR A 43 -18.18 -10.15 0.06
CA THR A 43 -18.25 -11.58 -0.31
C THR A 43 -18.34 -12.50 0.91
N TYR A 44 -17.62 -12.18 1.99
CA TYR A 44 -17.46 -13.05 3.16
C TYR A 44 -18.14 -12.53 4.42
N ARG A 45 -19.06 -11.56 4.31
CA ARG A 45 -19.73 -10.92 5.45
C ARG A 45 -20.37 -11.90 6.46
N ASP A 46 -20.76 -13.08 5.98
CA ASP A 46 -21.43 -14.11 6.78
C ASP A 46 -20.48 -15.23 7.26
N VAL A 47 -19.16 -15.09 7.02
CA VAL A 47 -18.11 -16.06 7.37
C VAL A 47 -17.05 -15.41 8.27
N VAL A 48 -16.50 -16.17 9.22
CA VAL A 48 -15.56 -15.70 10.27
C VAL A 48 -14.21 -15.15 9.72
N LYS A 49 -13.94 -15.27 8.42
CA LYS A 49 -12.70 -14.78 7.82
C LYS A 49 -12.87 -13.31 7.42
N LEU A 50 -12.51 -12.40 8.32
CA LEU A 50 -12.63 -10.95 8.12
C LEU A 50 -11.48 -10.32 7.32
N SER A 51 -10.37 -11.03 7.09
CA SER A 51 -9.20 -10.44 6.44
C SER A 51 -8.40 -11.43 5.58
N LEU A 52 -7.66 -10.86 4.64
CA LEU A 52 -6.60 -11.54 3.90
C LEU A 52 -5.49 -11.98 4.86
N ASN A 53 -4.88 -13.15 4.62
CA ASN A 53 -3.66 -13.55 5.32
C ASN A 53 -2.44 -12.89 4.66
N TYR A 54 -1.37 -12.66 5.43
CA TYR A 54 -0.08 -12.19 4.90
C TYR A 54 0.42 -13.02 3.71
N LEU A 55 0.32 -14.35 3.81
CA LEU A 55 0.76 -15.24 2.73
C LEU A 55 -0.06 -15.04 1.46
N ASP A 56 -1.37 -14.83 1.61
CA ASP A 56 -2.26 -14.56 0.48
C ASP A 56 -1.91 -13.20 -0.16
N ALA A 57 -1.63 -12.18 0.65
CA ALA A 57 -1.18 -10.87 0.18
C ALA A 57 0.18 -10.94 -0.55
N GLN A 58 1.12 -11.75 -0.07
CA GLN A 58 2.39 -11.99 -0.77
C GLN A 58 2.18 -12.67 -2.13
N ASN A 59 1.29 -13.65 -2.22
CA ASN A 59 0.98 -14.30 -3.49
C ASN A 59 0.34 -13.29 -4.46
N MET A 60 -0.58 -12.47 -3.98
CA MET A 60 -1.15 -11.36 -4.77
C MET A 60 -0.08 -10.39 -5.25
N LEU A 61 0.94 -10.08 -4.43
CA LEU A 61 2.04 -9.22 -4.83
C LEU A 61 2.82 -9.80 -6.01
N ILE A 62 3.05 -11.11 -6.04
CA ILE A 62 3.76 -11.77 -7.14
C ILE A 62 2.98 -11.56 -8.45
N ASP A 63 1.67 -11.72 -8.42
CA ASP A 63 0.82 -11.54 -9.60
C ASP A 63 0.69 -10.07 -10.01
N LEU A 64 0.60 -9.16 -9.04
CA LEU A 64 0.64 -7.72 -9.29
C LEU A 64 1.95 -7.30 -9.95
N ARG A 65 3.09 -7.85 -9.52
CA ARG A 65 4.39 -7.57 -10.14
C ARG A 65 4.45 -8.04 -11.60
N LYS A 66 3.87 -9.20 -11.91
CA LYS A 66 3.74 -9.67 -13.31
C LYS A 66 2.88 -8.72 -14.14
N LYS A 67 1.75 -8.25 -13.59
CA LYS A 67 0.83 -7.31 -14.26
C LYS A 67 1.42 -5.92 -14.43
N TYR A 68 2.19 -5.47 -13.44
CA TYR A 68 2.74 -4.12 -13.35
C TYR A 68 4.28 -4.18 -13.18
N PRO A 69 5.05 -4.30 -14.28
CA PRO A 69 6.49 -4.47 -14.22
C PRO A 69 7.25 -3.35 -13.50
N TRP A 70 6.67 -2.16 -13.39
CA TRP A 70 7.26 -1.04 -12.64
C TRP A 70 7.39 -1.35 -11.14
N LEU A 71 6.61 -2.29 -10.59
CA LEU A 71 6.73 -2.75 -9.21
C LEU A 71 8.10 -3.42 -8.92
N TYR A 72 8.76 -3.97 -9.93
CA TYR A 72 10.12 -4.54 -9.78
C TYR A 72 11.18 -3.49 -9.49
N LYS A 73 10.92 -2.21 -9.79
CA LYS A 73 11.86 -1.11 -9.61
C LYS A 73 11.81 -0.50 -8.20
N ILE A 74 10.90 -0.97 -7.35
CA ILE A 74 10.66 -0.44 -6.00
C ILE A 74 11.50 -1.22 -4.98
N ASN A 75 11.87 -0.55 -3.89
CA ASN A 75 12.47 -1.21 -2.73
C ASN A 75 11.54 -2.33 -2.21
N SER A 76 12.13 -3.52 -2.00
CA SER A 76 11.42 -4.70 -1.51
C SER A 76 10.87 -4.55 -0.08
N GLN A 77 11.49 -3.74 0.78
CA GLN A 77 11.02 -3.48 2.14
C GLN A 77 9.68 -2.75 2.14
N SER A 78 9.50 -1.79 1.24
CA SER A 78 8.23 -1.08 1.07
C SER A 78 7.10 -2.02 0.65
N LEU A 79 7.41 -2.99 -0.23
CA LEU A 79 6.45 -3.99 -0.68
C LEU A 79 6.12 -5.03 0.41
N GLN A 80 7.11 -5.41 1.23
CA GLN A 80 6.88 -6.30 2.36
C GLN A 80 5.99 -5.63 3.42
N MET A 81 6.23 -4.35 3.71
CA MET A 81 5.37 -3.58 4.61
C MET A 81 3.92 -3.55 4.09
N TRP A 82 3.73 -3.31 2.79
CA TRP A 82 2.39 -3.38 2.19
C TRP A 82 1.73 -4.76 2.38
N ALA A 83 2.46 -5.86 2.19
CA ALA A 83 1.88 -7.20 2.38
C ALA A 83 1.48 -7.46 3.84
N THR A 84 2.24 -6.95 4.80
CA THR A 84 1.91 -7.00 6.24
C THR A 84 0.65 -6.22 6.55
N GLU A 85 0.54 -4.99 6.03
CA GLU A 85 -0.64 -4.13 6.22
C GLU A 85 -1.88 -4.72 5.55
N ALA A 86 -1.77 -5.25 4.33
CA ALA A 86 -2.88 -5.88 3.61
C ALA A 86 -3.37 -7.17 4.28
N GLY A 87 -2.48 -7.89 4.97
CA GLY A 87 -2.82 -9.08 5.76
C GLY A 87 -3.35 -8.77 7.16
N SER A 88 -3.29 -7.51 7.59
CA SER A 88 -3.81 -7.10 8.89
C SER A 88 -5.32 -6.86 8.78
N PRO A 89 -6.12 -7.27 9.77
CA PRO A 89 -7.54 -6.96 9.79
C PRO A 89 -7.72 -5.44 9.74
N VAL A 90 -8.57 -4.97 8.82
CA VAL A 90 -8.91 -3.55 8.70
C VAL A 90 -9.44 -3.11 10.06
N ARG A 91 -8.65 -2.34 10.80
CA ARG A 91 -9.10 -1.73 12.04
C ARG A 91 -10.21 -0.75 11.66
N ASP A 92 -11.43 -1.13 12.01
CA ASP A 92 -12.64 -0.34 11.87
C ASP A 92 -12.34 1.14 12.15
N ASN A 93 -12.72 1.99 11.18
CA ASN A 93 -12.64 3.47 11.08
C ASN A 93 -11.87 4.02 9.85
N GLY A 94 -11.16 3.17 9.08
CA GLY A 94 -10.33 3.61 7.95
C GLY A 94 -11.09 4.02 6.67
N ALA A 95 -12.23 3.39 6.37
CA ALA A 95 -13.00 3.65 5.15
C ALA A 95 -13.46 5.12 5.02
N ALA A 96 -13.72 5.80 6.15
CA ALA A 96 -14.18 7.18 6.17
C ALA A 96 -13.10 8.23 5.81
N ARG A 97 -11.80 7.89 5.89
CA ARG A 97 -10.70 8.84 5.58
C ARG A 97 -10.22 8.81 4.12
N VAL A 98 -10.42 7.69 3.42
CA VAL A 98 -9.94 7.51 2.04
C VAL A 98 -10.71 8.39 1.07
N ILE A 99 -12.02 8.59 1.32
CA ILE A 99 -12.89 9.44 0.51
C ILE A 99 -12.42 10.92 0.53
N GLN A 100 -11.81 11.39 1.62
CA GLN A 100 -11.30 12.78 1.69
C GLN A 100 -9.99 13.02 0.92
N ILE A 101 -9.14 12.00 0.77
CA ILE A 101 -7.83 12.18 0.11
C ILE A 101 -7.95 12.05 -1.42
N HIS A 102 -8.88 11.23 -1.92
CA HIS A 102 -9.13 11.12 -3.36
C HIS A 102 -9.69 12.41 -3.99
N THR A 103 -10.42 13.23 -3.23
CA THR A 103 -10.90 14.56 -3.67
C THR A 103 -9.83 15.65 -3.70
N LEU A 104 -8.64 15.43 -3.12
CA LEU A 104 -7.59 16.46 -3.00
C LEU A 104 -6.42 16.30 -3.97
N TRP A 105 -6.30 15.18 -4.68
CA TRP A 105 -5.16 14.89 -5.57
C TRP A 105 -5.60 14.35 -6.95
N GLY A 106 -6.85 14.60 -7.34
CA GLY A 106 -7.40 14.24 -8.65
C GLY A 106 -7.08 15.22 -9.79
N GLU A 107 -6.26 16.24 -9.54
CA GLU A 107 -5.78 17.18 -10.54
C GLU A 107 -4.25 17.31 -10.47
N CYS A 108 -3.54 16.26 -10.86
CA CYS A 108 -2.14 16.31 -11.29
C CYS A 108 -1.89 15.25 -12.37
#